data_AF-A0A923HNC3-F1
#
_entry.id   AF-A0A923HNC3-F1
#
_cell.length_a   1.000
_cell.length_b   1.000
_cell.length_c   1.000
_cell.angle_alpha   90.00
_cell.angle_beta   90.00
_cell.angle_gamma   90.00
#
_symmetry.space_group_name_H-M   'P 1'
#
loop_
_entity.id
_entity.type
_entity.pdbx_description
1 polymer ?
#
loop_
_entity_poly.entity_id
_entity_poly.type
_entity_poly.pdbx_seq_one_letter_code
_entity_poly.pdbx_strand_id
1 'polypeptide(L)'
;MNKAQSKAALLFFFALIAGSATFLFVTKNSTSNFESQHQPQSPETWKHSPFDKTHAASTTSTSRLVLVSLSDQVDRLIATHDPKDAYAAFLLIDGCITFQKFGFVPYFGFPHVREMTDDEIDQKEKLCRGLTERMRTSRLDYLTFAAKNKVDAADVSYFQAGPFGDNSALKTRPNDPLVLEWKKQAIEQLANRANDGDYSSLSVLEREYTESTGVAEKNPLLAFTYASAMRQINDHIGITSLYGDALLSELKNQLSIEESKTAVANANAIYANWLRHSRE
;
A
#
# COMPACT_ATOMS: atom_id res chain seq x y z
N MET A 1 -15.44 -7.48 26.41
CA MET A 1 -14.89 -6.25 25.77
C MET A 1 -15.84 -5.82 24.67
N ASN A 2 -16.34 -4.58 24.73
CA ASN A 2 -17.41 -4.10 23.84
C ASN A 2 -16.90 -3.89 22.41
N LYS A 3 -17.69 -4.35 21.40
CA LYS A 3 -17.41 -4.20 19.96
C LYS A 3 -17.08 -2.76 19.54
N ALA A 4 -17.57 -1.75 20.27
CA ALA A 4 -17.28 -0.34 20.03
C ALA A 4 -15.85 0.08 20.43
N GLN A 5 -15.28 -0.49 21.50
CA GLN A 5 -13.92 -0.15 21.96
C GLN A 5 -12.83 -0.78 21.08
N SER A 6 -13.13 -1.93 20.45
CA SER A 6 -12.23 -2.55 19.48
C SER A 6 -12.16 -1.78 18.15
N LYS A 7 -13.21 -1.04 17.77
CA LYS A 7 -13.23 -0.21 16.54
C LYS A 7 -12.39 1.06 16.68
N ALA A 8 -12.39 1.69 17.86
CA ALA A 8 -11.60 2.89 18.12
C ALA A 8 -10.07 2.63 18.16
N ALA A 9 -9.65 1.48 18.69
CA ALA A 9 -8.24 1.07 18.69
C ALA A 9 -7.73 0.70 17.29
N LEU A 10 -8.60 0.13 16.43
CA LEU A 10 -8.27 -0.23 15.06
C LEU A 10 -8.13 1.00 14.14
N LEU A 11 -8.95 2.03 14.36
CA LEU A 11 -8.81 3.33 13.69
C LEU A 11 -7.50 4.03 14.05
N PHE A 12 -6.98 3.90 15.28
CA PHE A 12 -5.67 4.47 15.64
C PHE A 12 -4.48 3.69 15.06
N PHE A 13 -4.57 2.37 14.90
CA PHE A 13 -3.51 1.57 14.30
C PHE A 13 -3.45 1.71 12.77
N PHE A 14 -4.58 1.98 12.11
CA PHE A 14 -4.64 2.27 10.67
C PHE A 14 -4.56 3.77 10.32
N ALA A 15 -4.88 4.69 11.24
CA ALA A 15 -4.59 6.12 11.06
C ALA A 15 -3.07 6.41 11.08
N LEU A 16 -2.26 5.51 11.63
CA LEU A 16 -0.80 5.52 11.47
C LEU A 16 -0.32 5.04 10.09
N ILE A 17 -1.22 4.51 9.27
CA ILE A 17 -1.01 4.14 7.85
C ILE A 17 -1.70 5.15 6.91
N ALA A 18 -2.65 5.95 7.41
CA ALA A 18 -3.32 7.04 6.70
C ALA A 18 -2.92 8.45 7.22
N GLY A 19 -1.76 8.58 7.86
CA GLY A 19 -1.19 9.84 8.36
C GLY A 19 -0.62 10.74 7.24
N SER A 20 -1.27 10.78 6.09
CA SER A 20 -0.90 11.61 4.93
C SER A 20 -2.12 12.16 4.21
N ALA A 21 -3.20 12.52 4.93
CA ALA A 21 -4.28 13.32 4.36
C ALA A 21 -5.20 13.95 5.42
N THR A 22 -4.65 14.53 6.49
CA THR A 22 -5.44 15.45 7.32
C THR A 22 -5.36 16.85 6.71
N PHE A 23 -6.22 17.10 5.73
CA PHE A 23 -6.48 18.44 5.20
C PHE A 23 -7.04 19.32 6.34
N LEU A 24 -6.23 20.25 6.85
CA LEU A 24 -6.73 21.42 7.57
C LEU A 24 -7.13 22.46 6.52
N PHE A 25 -8.42 22.49 6.16
CA PHE A 25 -8.99 23.66 5.51
C PHE A 25 -9.19 24.76 6.56
N VAL A 26 -8.27 25.72 6.59
CA VAL A 26 -8.53 27.04 7.16
C VAL A 26 -9.43 27.78 6.18
N THR A 27 -10.68 28.02 6.59
CA THR A 27 -11.60 28.90 5.87
C THR A 27 -11.13 30.34 6.04
N LYS A 28 -10.73 30.99 4.95
CA LYS A 28 -10.66 32.45 4.89
C LYS A 28 -11.53 32.94 3.73
N ASN A 29 -12.63 33.58 4.12
CA ASN A 29 -13.57 34.29 3.28
C ASN A 29 -12.85 35.20 2.27
N SER A 30 -13.20 35.05 1.00
CA SER A 30 -13.19 36.15 0.05
C SER A 30 -14.46 36.06 -0.79
N THR A 31 -15.43 36.87 -0.41
CA THR A 31 -16.62 37.18 -1.18
C THR A 31 -16.19 37.90 -2.47
N SER A 32 -16.45 37.29 -3.61
CA SER A 32 -16.62 38.07 -4.85
C SER A 32 -17.78 37.49 -5.64
N ASN A 33 -18.77 38.35 -5.86
CA ASN A 33 -19.99 38.12 -6.60
C ASN A 33 -19.66 37.83 -8.06
N PHE A 34 -20.22 36.76 -8.62
CA PHE A 34 -20.47 36.70 -10.06
C PHE A 34 -21.85 36.12 -10.30
N GLU A 35 -22.75 37.02 -10.68
CA GLU A 35 -24.14 36.79 -11.03
C GLU A 35 -24.24 36.88 -12.55
N SER A 36 -24.62 35.79 -13.22
CA SER A 36 -25.26 35.77 -14.55
C SER A 36 -25.71 34.33 -14.82
N GLN A 37 -26.95 33.98 -14.54
CA GLN A 37 -28.04 33.92 -15.54
C GLN A 37 -27.70 33.07 -16.77
N HIS A 38 -28.24 31.85 -16.85
CA HIS A 38 -29.09 31.40 -17.96
C HIS A 38 -29.84 30.09 -17.64
N GLN A 39 -31.05 30.02 -18.21
CA GLN A 39 -32.21 29.19 -17.88
C GLN A 39 -32.10 27.68 -18.19
N PRO A 40 -32.98 26.86 -17.58
CA PRO A 40 -33.04 25.41 -17.80
C PRO A 40 -33.83 25.07 -19.07
N GLN A 41 -33.27 24.21 -19.92
CA GLN A 41 -34.02 23.61 -21.04
C GLN A 41 -34.66 22.28 -20.62
N SER A 42 -35.94 22.15 -20.97
CA SER A 42 -36.85 21.06 -20.64
C SER A 42 -36.61 19.80 -21.49
N PRO A 43 -37.18 18.65 -21.09
CA PRO A 43 -36.84 17.33 -21.61
C PRO A 43 -37.88 16.85 -22.62
N GLU A 44 -37.60 16.95 -23.91
CA GLU A 44 -38.43 16.28 -24.93
C GLU A 44 -37.73 16.32 -26.28
N THR A 45 -37.21 15.16 -26.72
CA THR A 45 -37.11 14.70 -28.12
C THR A 45 -36.11 13.56 -28.18
N TRP A 46 -36.56 12.30 -28.09
CA TRP A 46 -36.02 11.13 -28.81
C TRP A 46 -37.03 9.98 -28.65
N LYS A 47 -38.22 10.15 -29.24
CA LYS A 47 -39.10 9.01 -29.55
C LYS A 47 -38.64 8.45 -30.90
N HIS A 48 -38.55 7.12 -30.96
CA HIS A 48 -38.25 6.27 -32.14
C HIS A 48 -36.76 5.96 -32.39
N SER A 49 -36.21 5.05 -31.58
CA SER A 49 -35.09 4.20 -32.00
C SER A 49 -35.62 3.06 -32.88
N PRO A 50 -35.01 2.75 -34.04
CA PRO A 50 -35.53 1.79 -35.02
C PRO A 50 -35.27 0.32 -34.66
N PHE A 51 -34.95 0.01 -33.40
CA PHE A 51 -34.55 -1.35 -32.98
C PHE A 51 -35.63 -2.12 -32.19
N ASP A 52 -36.83 -1.59 -32.04
CA ASP A 52 -37.97 -2.35 -31.53
C ASP A 52 -38.67 -3.12 -32.65
N LYS A 53 -38.33 -4.41 -32.79
CA LYS A 53 -39.30 -5.53 -32.76
C LYS A 53 -38.63 -6.91 -33.02
N THR A 54 -38.71 -7.73 -31.96
CA THR A 54 -39.10 -9.16 -31.93
C THR A 54 -38.27 -10.21 -32.69
N HIS A 55 -37.61 -11.12 -31.97
CA HIS A 55 -38.18 -12.41 -31.51
C HIS A 55 -37.13 -13.34 -30.86
N ALA A 56 -37.65 -14.15 -29.92
CA ALA A 56 -37.21 -15.50 -29.54
C ALA A 56 -36.02 -15.66 -28.57
N ALA A 57 -36.38 -15.89 -27.30
CA ALA A 57 -35.84 -16.92 -26.41
C ALA A 57 -34.39 -17.36 -26.66
N SER A 58 -33.44 -16.52 -26.24
CA SER A 58 -32.15 -17.05 -25.80
C SER A 58 -32.30 -17.52 -24.38
N THR A 59 -32.31 -18.84 -24.24
CA THR A 59 -32.12 -19.59 -23.01
C THR A 59 -31.18 -18.84 -22.07
N THR A 60 -31.64 -18.63 -20.85
CA THR A 60 -30.84 -18.27 -19.70
C THR A 60 -29.75 -19.34 -19.54
N SER A 61 -28.61 -19.13 -20.20
CA SER A 61 -27.37 -19.72 -19.75
C SER A 61 -27.05 -18.99 -18.46
N THR A 62 -27.62 -19.50 -17.37
CA THR A 62 -27.14 -19.24 -16.03
C THR A 62 -25.70 -19.73 -16.04
N SER A 63 -24.77 -18.83 -16.38
CA SER A 63 -23.35 -19.02 -16.12
C SER A 63 -23.28 -19.28 -14.63
N ARG A 64 -23.21 -20.56 -14.27
CA ARG A 64 -22.89 -20.99 -12.92
C ARG A 64 -21.51 -20.39 -12.70
N LEU A 65 -21.43 -19.29 -11.97
CA LEU A 65 -20.17 -18.80 -11.46
C LEU A 65 -19.58 -19.96 -10.66
N VAL A 66 -18.66 -20.70 -11.28
CA VAL A 66 -17.91 -21.74 -10.61
C VAL A 66 -17.05 -20.97 -9.63
N LEU A 67 -17.45 -20.98 -8.36
CA LEU A 67 -16.67 -20.40 -7.30
C LEU A 67 -15.40 -21.24 -7.19
N VAL A 68 -14.32 -20.79 -7.83
CA VAL A 68 -13.03 -21.47 -7.74
C VAL A 68 -12.59 -21.43 -6.27
N SER A 69 -12.24 -22.59 -5.72
CA SER A 69 -11.75 -22.68 -4.34
C SER A 69 -10.48 -21.84 -4.14
N LEU A 70 -10.23 -21.43 -2.89
CA LEU A 70 -9.01 -20.70 -2.54
C LEU A 70 -7.74 -21.49 -2.89
N SER A 71 -7.73 -22.81 -2.65
CA SER A 71 -6.59 -23.67 -2.99
C SER A 71 -6.33 -23.65 -4.48
N ASP A 72 -7.34 -23.89 -5.31
CA ASP A 72 -7.16 -23.92 -6.77
C ASP A 72 -6.69 -22.56 -7.32
N GLN A 73 -7.12 -21.44 -6.72
CA GLN A 73 -6.63 -20.12 -7.11
C GLN A 73 -5.14 -19.95 -6.79
N VAL A 74 -4.74 -20.33 -5.56
CA VAL A 74 -3.34 -20.28 -5.14
C VAL A 74 -2.48 -21.23 -5.97
N ASP A 75 -2.94 -22.46 -6.19
CA ASP A 75 -2.24 -23.49 -6.97
C ASP A 75 -2.00 -23.05 -8.42
N ARG A 76 -2.97 -22.35 -9.03
CA ARG A 76 -2.77 -21.77 -10.37
C ARG A 76 -1.75 -20.65 -10.41
N LEU A 77 -1.77 -19.76 -9.40
CA LEU A 77 -0.82 -18.64 -9.32
C LEU A 77 0.61 -19.14 -9.12
N ILE A 78 0.82 -20.06 -8.19
CA ILE A 78 2.17 -20.54 -7.88
C ILE A 78 2.75 -21.48 -8.95
N ALA A 79 1.91 -22.13 -9.76
CA ALA A 79 2.33 -22.97 -10.87
C ALA A 79 3.00 -22.19 -12.03
N THR A 80 2.81 -20.87 -12.11
CA THR A 80 3.45 -20.05 -13.16
C THR A 80 4.93 -19.79 -12.88
N HIS A 81 5.35 -19.93 -11.61
CA HIS A 81 6.66 -19.51 -11.11
C HIS A 81 6.98 -18.02 -11.37
N ASP A 82 5.97 -17.20 -11.67
CA ASP A 82 6.11 -15.75 -11.82
C ASP A 82 6.14 -15.08 -10.43
N PRO A 83 7.13 -14.23 -10.11
CA PRO A 83 7.14 -13.44 -8.88
C PRO A 83 5.86 -12.64 -8.62
N LYS A 84 5.23 -12.09 -9.66
CA LYS A 84 3.98 -11.30 -9.53
C LYS A 84 2.82 -12.18 -9.09
N ASP A 85 2.72 -13.38 -9.63
CA ASP A 85 1.69 -14.35 -9.23
C ASP A 85 1.95 -14.90 -7.83
N ALA A 86 3.21 -15.09 -7.45
CA ALA A 86 3.57 -15.43 -6.06
C ALA A 86 3.12 -14.31 -5.10
N TYR A 87 3.32 -13.04 -5.44
CA TYR A 87 2.82 -11.94 -4.63
C TYR A 87 1.29 -11.90 -4.57
N ALA A 88 0.61 -12.14 -5.70
CA ALA A 88 -0.85 -12.24 -5.73
C ALA A 88 -1.36 -13.39 -4.84
N ALA A 89 -0.68 -14.54 -4.82
CA ALA A 89 -0.99 -15.66 -3.94
C ALA A 89 -0.81 -15.27 -2.46
N PHE A 90 0.27 -14.56 -2.12
CA PHE A 90 0.46 -13.98 -0.79
C PHE A 90 -0.71 -13.07 -0.39
N LEU A 91 -1.06 -12.08 -1.23
CA LEU A 91 -2.14 -11.13 -0.95
C LEU A 91 -3.50 -11.83 -0.79
N LEU A 92 -3.77 -12.86 -1.60
CA LEU A 92 -5.00 -13.63 -1.53
C LEU A 92 -5.13 -14.36 -0.18
N ILE A 93 -4.06 -15.03 0.26
CA ILE A 93 -4.01 -15.74 1.53
C ILE A 93 -4.06 -14.75 2.70
N ASP A 94 -3.22 -13.71 2.68
CA ASP A 94 -3.12 -12.74 3.77
C ASP A 94 -4.42 -11.93 3.94
N GLY A 95 -5.10 -11.62 2.83
CA GLY A 95 -6.44 -11.05 2.86
C GLY A 95 -7.46 -11.94 3.54
N CYS A 96 -7.36 -13.27 3.41
CA CYS A 96 -8.21 -14.20 4.16
C CYS A 96 -7.87 -14.28 5.65
N ILE A 97 -6.59 -14.20 6.01
CA ILE A 97 -6.16 -14.13 7.41
C ILE A 97 -6.70 -12.86 8.08
N THR A 98 -6.56 -11.72 7.39
CA THR A 98 -7.08 -10.43 7.84
C THR A 98 -8.60 -10.47 7.98
N PHE A 99 -9.31 -11.01 6.98
CA PHE A 99 -10.76 -11.16 7.04
C PHE A 99 -11.22 -12.01 8.24
N GLN A 100 -10.58 -13.16 8.48
CA GLN A 100 -10.95 -14.02 9.62
C GLN A 100 -10.69 -13.35 10.98
N LYS A 101 -9.69 -12.47 11.05
CA LYS A 101 -9.36 -11.74 12.28
C LYS A 101 -10.31 -10.59 12.57
N PHE A 102 -10.74 -9.86 11.54
CA PHE A 102 -11.47 -8.59 11.72
C PHE A 102 -12.92 -8.62 11.21
N GLY A 103 -13.31 -9.63 10.45
CA GLY A 103 -14.62 -9.77 9.82
C GLY A 103 -14.81 -8.92 8.55
N PHE A 104 -13.77 -8.18 8.13
CA PHE A 104 -13.75 -7.41 6.89
C PHE A 104 -12.32 -7.28 6.39
N VAL A 105 -12.16 -6.95 5.11
CA VAL A 105 -10.90 -6.49 4.54
C VAL A 105 -11.09 -5.03 4.15
N PRO A 106 -10.32 -4.08 4.71
CA PRO A 106 -10.50 -2.69 4.35
C PRO A 106 -10.17 -2.48 2.87
N TYR A 107 -11.14 -1.97 2.11
CA TYR A 107 -10.93 -1.56 0.73
C TYR A 107 -10.43 -0.12 0.71
N PHE A 108 -9.16 0.06 0.35
CA PHE A 108 -8.54 1.37 0.18
C PHE A 108 -8.30 1.62 -1.32
N GLY A 109 -9.33 2.10 -2.02
CA GLY A 109 -9.18 2.63 -3.37
C GLY A 109 -9.39 4.14 -3.33
N PHE A 110 -8.33 4.94 -3.22
CA PHE A 110 -8.47 6.39 -3.19
C PHE A 110 -9.25 6.89 -4.43
N PRO A 111 -10.26 7.77 -4.28
CA PRO A 111 -10.68 8.50 -3.06
C PRO A 111 -11.75 7.79 -2.21
N HIS A 112 -12.14 6.56 -2.56
CA HIS A 112 -13.25 5.83 -1.95
C HIS A 112 -12.77 4.79 -0.95
N VAL A 113 -12.85 5.14 0.33
CA VAL A 113 -12.93 4.13 1.39
C VAL A 113 -14.39 3.75 1.52
N ARG A 114 -14.70 2.47 1.33
CA ARG A 114 -16.03 1.93 1.60
C ARG A 114 -15.95 0.65 2.41
N GLU A 115 -17.01 0.41 3.17
CA GLU A 115 -17.20 -0.87 3.81
C GLU A 115 -17.56 -1.94 2.76
N MET A 116 -17.27 -3.19 3.10
CA MET A 116 -17.75 -4.33 2.32
C MET A 116 -19.28 -4.41 2.46
N THR A 117 -19.96 -4.70 1.36
CA THR A 117 -21.38 -5.07 1.38
C THR A 117 -21.57 -6.46 2.01
N ASP A 118 -22.77 -6.78 2.48
CA ASP A 118 -23.08 -8.10 3.03
C ASP A 118 -22.78 -9.21 2.03
N ASP A 119 -23.09 -9.00 0.74
CA ASP A 119 -22.79 -9.95 -0.33
C ASP A 119 -21.28 -10.19 -0.51
N GLU A 120 -20.46 -9.15 -0.36
CA GLU A 120 -19.00 -9.26 -0.43
C GLU A 120 -18.43 -9.98 0.79
N ILE A 121 -19.00 -9.74 1.97
CA ILE A 121 -18.64 -10.45 3.20
C ILE A 121 -18.95 -11.93 3.04
N ASP A 122 -20.15 -12.28 2.56
CA ASP A 122 -20.58 -13.65 2.32
C ASP A 122 -19.69 -14.37 1.28
N GLN A 123 -19.32 -13.68 0.21
CA GLN A 123 -18.41 -14.22 -0.81
C GLN A 123 -17.01 -14.43 -0.25
N LYS A 124 -16.50 -13.46 0.51
CA LYS A 124 -15.18 -13.55 1.14
C LYS A 124 -15.15 -14.68 2.18
N GLU A 125 -16.22 -14.84 2.96
CA GLU A 125 -16.35 -15.94 3.91
C GLU A 125 -16.31 -17.29 3.18
N LYS A 126 -17.11 -17.47 2.12
CA LYS A 126 -17.11 -18.71 1.31
C LYS A 126 -15.73 -19.03 0.76
N LEU A 127 -15.02 -18.03 0.23
CA LEU A 127 -13.66 -18.20 -0.28
C LEU A 127 -12.69 -18.60 0.84
N CYS A 128 -12.70 -17.86 1.96
CA CYS A 128 -11.74 -18.03 3.04
C CYS A 128 -11.98 -19.26 3.94
N ARG A 129 -13.11 -19.96 3.79
CA ARG A 129 -13.33 -21.29 4.40
C ARG A 129 -12.30 -22.33 3.94
N GLY A 130 -11.74 -22.17 2.74
CA GLY A 130 -10.70 -23.06 2.20
C GLY A 130 -9.29 -22.79 2.74
N LEU A 131 -9.11 -21.82 3.65
CA LEU A 131 -7.79 -21.45 4.15
C LEU A 131 -7.24 -22.54 5.08
N THR A 132 -6.11 -23.14 4.69
CA THR A 132 -5.42 -24.16 5.48
C THR A 132 -4.18 -23.61 6.18
N GLU A 133 -3.71 -24.28 7.24
CA GLU A 133 -2.47 -23.90 7.93
C GLU A 133 -1.25 -23.96 7.02
N ARG A 134 -1.20 -24.92 6.09
CA ARG A 134 -0.14 -24.99 5.08
C ARG A 134 -0.11 -23.73 4.21
N MET A 135 -1.27 -23.24 3.77
CA MET A 135 -1.33 -22.00 3.00
C MET A 135 -0.90 -20.80 3.84
N ARG A 136 -1.30 -20.75 5.13
CA ARG A 136 -0.83 -19.70 6.03
C ARG A 136 0.69 -19.69 6.11
N THR A 137 1.34 -20.82 6.32
CA THR A 137 2.81 -20.85 6.47
C THR A 137 3.51 -20.55 5.13
N SER A 138 3.09 -21.19 4.03
CA SER A 138 3.71 -21.01 2.72
C SER A 138 3.58 -19.60 2.14
N ARG A 139 2.60 -18.79 2.58
CA ARG A 139 2.42 -17.42 2.07
C ARG A 139 3.67 -16.55 2.23
N LEU A 140 4.45 -16.78 3.29
CA LEU A 140 5.64 -15.99 3.57
C LEU A 140 6.79 -16.33 2.62
N ASP A 141 6.85 -17.56 2.13
CA ASP A 141 7.81 -17.97 1.10
C ASP A 141 7.48 -17.28 -0.23
N TYR A 142 6.19 -17.19 -0.59
CA TYR A 142 5.75 -16.46 -1.78
C TYR A 142 6.10 -14.98 -1.70
N LEU A 143 5.86 -14.35 -0.55
CA LEU A 143 6.23 -12.95 -0.31
C LEU A 143 7.74 -12.75 -0.41
N THR A 144 8.53 -13.63 0.22
CA THR A 144 10.00 -13.57 0.16
C THR A 144 10.50 -13.69 -1.27
N PHE A 145 9.92 -14.61 -2.07
CA PHE A 145 10.26 -14.77 -3.47
C PHE A 145 9.92 -13.53 -4.30
N ALA A 146 8.72 -12.97 -4.12
CA ALA A 146 8.27 -11.77 -4.81
C ALA A 146 9.16 -10.56 -4.50
N ALA A 147 9.46 -10.33 -3.22
CA ALA A 147 10.24 -9.19 -2.76
C ALA A 147 11.71 -9.27 -3.24
N LYS A 148 12.32 -10.46 -3.23
CA LYS A 148 13.66 -10.68 -3.82
C LYS A 148 13.71 -10.40 -5.32
N ASN A 149 12.60 -10.61 -6.03
CA ASN A 149 12.48 -10.34 -7.46
C ASN A 149 11.88 -8.96 -7.76
N LYS A 150 11.91 -8.04 -6.79
CA LYS A 150 11.52 -6.62 -6.95
C LYS A 150 10.09 -6.44 -7.48
N VAL A 151 9.15 -7.31 -7.10
CA VAL A 151 7.72 -7.07 -7.37
C VAL A 151 7.26 -5.85 -6.59
N ASP A 152 6.52 -4.95 -7.23
CA ASP A 152 6.06 -3.70 -6.62
C ASP A 152 5.29 -3.96 -5.31
N ALA A 153 5.63 -3.17 -4.28
CA ALA A 153 5.11 -3.26 -2.91
C ALA A 153 5.40 -4.57 -2.13
N ALA A 154 6.04 -5.57 -2.74
CA ALA A 154 6.35 -6.83 -2.05
C ALA A 154 7.40 -6.66 -0.95
N ASP A 155 8.39 -5.78 -1.15
CA ASP A 155 9.41 -5.41 -0.15
C ASP A 155 8.80 -4.71 1.07
N VAL A 156 7.85 -3.79 0.85
CA VAL A 156 7.09 -3.13 1.91
C VAL A 156 6.24 -4.14 2.67
N SER A 157 5.52 -5.01 1.96
CA SER A 157 4.74 -6.08 2.58
C SER A 157 5.61 -7.06 3.37
N TYR A 158 6.81 -7.40 2.87
CA TYR A 158 7.78 -8.25 3.56
C TYR A 158 8.24 -7.62 4.87
N PHE A 159 8.59 -6.33 4.85
CA PHE A 159 8.94 -5.57 6.04
C PHE A 159 7.77 -5.54 7.05
N GLN A 160 6.54 -5.27 6.58
CA GLN A 160 5.35 -5.18 7.41
C GLN A 160 4.90 -6.51 8.00
N ALA A 161 5.15 -7.64 7.34
CA ALA A 161 4.81 -8.95 7.85
C ALA A 161 5.61 -9.31 9.11
N GLY A 162 6.83 -8.76 9.23
CA GLY A 162 7.74 -9.06 10.32
C GLY A 162 8.43 -10.41 10.21
N PRO A 163 9.36 -10.72 11.13
CA PRO A 163 10.07 -11.98 11.13
C PRO A 163 9.11 -13.17 11.20
N PHE A 164 9.11 -14.02 10.17
CA PHE A 164 8.25 -15.21 10.09
C PHE A 164 6.74 -14.90 10.21
N GLY A 165 6.32 -13.69 9.82
CA GLY A 165 4.92 -13.26 9.97
C GLY A 165 4.52 -12.87 11.39
N ASP A 166 5.49 -12.70 12.29
CA ASP A 166 5.31 -12.29 13.68
C ASP A 166 6.13 -11.02 13.99
N ASN A 167 5.50 -9.86 13.81
CA ASN A 167 6.09 -8.57 14.20
C ASN A 167 6.48 -8.48 15.68
N SER A 168 5.84 -9.25 16.57
CA SER A 168 6.17 -9.19 18.00
C SER A 168 7.58 -9.73 18.28
N ALA A 169 8.11 -10.58 17.38
CA ALA A 169 9.46 -11.12 17.45
C ALA A 169 10.55 -10.04 17.53
N LEU A 170 10.32 -8.88 16.91
CA LEU A 170 11.24 -7.73 16.99
C LEU A 170 11.42 -7.22 18.42
N LYS A 171 10.44 -7.44 19.30
CA LYS A 171 10.47 -7.04 20.72
C LYS A 171 10.77 -8.20 21.65
N THR A 172 10.19 -9.37 21.40
CA THR A 172 10.28 -10.52 22.31
C THR A 172 11.57 -11.32 22.15
N ARG A 173 12.18 -11.29 20.95
CA ARG A 173 13.41 -12.02 20.63
C ARG A 173 14.31 -11.23 19.65
N PRO A 174 14.71 -9.99 19.99
CA PRO A 174 15.40 -9.08 19.07
C PRO A 174 16.77 -9.57 18.60
N ASN A 175 17.41 -10.45 19.38
CA ASN A 175 18.76 -10.97 19.15
C ASN A 175 18.77 -12.41 18.62
N ASP A 176 17.59 -12.98 18.32
CA ASP A 176 17.49 -14.28 17.66
C ASP A 176 18.20 -14.20 16.29
N PRO A 177 19.15 -15.09 15.97
CA PRO A 177 19.87 -15.07 14.70
C PRO A 177 18.96 -15.02 13.47
N LEU A 178 17.80 -15.68 13.54
CA LEU A 178 16.81 -15.70 12.47
C LEU A 178 16.08 -14.36 12.33
N VAL A 179 15.87 -13.65 13.44
CA VAL A 179 15.30 -12.29 13.42
C VAL A 179 16.33 -11.30 12.88
N LEU A 180 17.60 -11.42 13.26
CA LEU A 180 18.68 -10.57 12.75
C LEU A 180 18.86 -10.74 11.24
N GLU A 181 18.84 -11.98 10.74
CA GLU A 181 18.92 -12.25 9.30
C GLU A 181 17.72 -11.68 8.55
N TRP A 182 16.50 -11.83 9.10
CA TRP A 182 15.31 -11.20 8.53
C TRP A 182 15.45 -9.66 8.46
N LYS A 183 15.94 -9.00 9.53
CA LYS A 183 16.13 -7.53 9.55
C LYS A 183 17.05 -7.08 8.42
N LYS A 184 18.18 -7.79 8.25
CA LYS A 184 19.14 -7.52 7.18
C LYS A 184 18.47 -7.66 5.81
N GLN A 185 17.76 -8.75 5.57
CA GLN A 185 17.06 -8.99 4.31
C GLN A 185 15.97 -7.94 4.04
N ALA A 186 15.22 -7.52 5.06
CA ALA A 186 14.16 -6.52 4.91
C ALA A 186 14.73 -5.16 4.50
N ILE A 187 15.80 -4.70 5.17
CA ILE A 187 16.49 -3.45 4.84
C ILE A 187 17.13 -3.52 3.45
N GLU A 188 17.78 -4.63 3.09
CA GLU A 188 18.40 -4.80 1.78
C GLU A 188 17.36 -4.70 0.65
N GLN A 189 16.22 -5.37 0.78
CA GLN A 189 15.15 -5.36 -0.21
C GLN A 189 14.53 -3.97 -0.37
N LEU A 190 14.20 -3.31 0.75
CA LEU A 190 13.72 -1.93 0.74
C LEU A 190 14.75 -0.97 0.13
N ALA A 191 16.03 -1.09 0.50
CA ALA A 191 17.07 -0.19 0.03
C ALA A 191 17.30 -0.33 -1.47
N ASN A 192 17.25 -1.55 -2.00
CA ASN A 192 17.34 -1.79 -3.44
C ASN A 192 16.21 -1.08 -4.21
N ARG A 193 14.97 -1.19 -3.72
CA ARG A 193 13.80 -0.53 -4.34
C ARG A 193 13.84 0.99 -4.16
N ALA A 194 14.20 1.47 -2.98
CA ALA A 194 14.36 2.89 -2.70
C ALA A 194 15.44 3.53 -3.59
N ASN A 195 16.56 2.83 -3.82
CA ASN A 195 17.62 3.27 -4.72
C ASN A 195 17.19 3.34 -6.19
N ASP A 196 16.25 2.48 -6.60
CA ASP A 196 15.60 2.53 -7.92
C ASP A 196 14.55 3.67 -8.01
N GLY A 197 14.26 4.34 -6.91
CA GLY A 197 13.31 5.45 -6.83
C GLY A 197 11.91 5.07 -6.35
N ASP A 198 11.71 3.85 -5.83
CA ASP A 198 10.40 3.42 -5.31
C ASP A 198 9.97 4.29 -4.12
N TYR A 199 8.90 5.06 -4.30
CA TYR A 199 8.41 6.01 -3.30
C TYR A 199 7.98 5.33 -2.00
N SER A 200 7.38 4.13 -2.07
CA SER A 200 6.90 3.43 -0.89
C SER A 200 8.06 2.92 -0.05
N SER A 201 9.08 2.35 -0.69
CA SER A 201 10.30 1.90 -0.01
C SER A 201 11.08 3.07 0.60
N LEU A 202 11.15 4.21 -0.11
CA LEU A 202 11.74 5.45 0.41
C LEU A 202 11.05 5.91 1.69
N SER A 203 9.72 5.92 1.70
CA SER A 203 8.93 6.33 2.87
C SER A 203 9.14 5.41 4.07
N VAL A 204 9.17 4.08 3.85
CA VAL A 204 9.41 3.11 4.93
C VAL A 204 10.81 3.26 5.52
N LEU A 205 11.84 3.39 4.67
CA LEU A 205 13.22 3.53 5.16
C LEU A 205 13.48 4.86 5.84
N GLU A 206 12.92 5.96 5.32
CA GLU A 206 13.02 7.26 5.98
C GLU A 206 12.49 7.15 7.42
N ARG A 207 11.27 6.64 7.61
CA ARG A 207 10.70 6.47 8.95
C ARG A 207 11.54 5.55 9.81
N GLU A 208 12.02 4.43 9.27
CA GLU A 208 12.84 3.49 10.02
C GLU A 208 14.14 4.14 10.50
N TYR A 209 14.83 4.91 9.67
CA TYR A 209 16.07 5.57 10.06
C TYR A 209 15.87 6.83 10.92
N THR A 210 14.68 7.44 10.90
CA THR A 210 14.31 8.56 11.78
C THR A 210 13.90 8.08 13.17
N GLU A 211 13.02 7.06 13.24
CA GLU A 211 12.37 6.62 14.47
C GLU A 211 13.01 5.38 15.10
N SER A 212 13.65 4.51 14.30
CA SER A 212 14.14 3.18 14.70
C SER A 212 13.01 2.31 15.29
N THR A 213 12.18 1.70 14.44
CA THR A 213 11.06 0.87 14.89
C THR A 213 11.47 -0.52 15.37
N GLY A 214 12.78 -0.81 15.35
CA GLY A 214 13.40 -2.03 15.86
C GLY A 214 14.01 -2.91 14.78
N VAL A 215 13.97 -2.49 13.51
CA VAL A 215 14.56 -3.21 12.37
C VAL A 215 15.96 -2.69 12.06
N ALA A 216 16.14 -1.37 11.99
CA ALA A 216 17.43 -0.70 11.85
C ALA A 216 17.63 0.36 12.94
N GLU A 217 18.89 0.66 13.22
CA GLU A 217 19.27 1.77 14.11
C GLU A 217 19.02 3.10 13.42
N LYS A 218 18.82 4.16 14.22
CA LYS A 218 18.68 5.52 13.70
C LYS A 218 19.90 5.90 12.87
N ASN A 219 19.65 6.48 11.70
CA ASN A 219 20.70 6.94 10.81
C ASN A 219 20.28 8.27 10.17
N PRO A 220 20.65 9.42 10.75
CA PRO A 220 20.24 10.74 10.26
C PRO A 220 20.66 10.99 8.80
N LEU A 221 21.80 10.45 8.36
CA LEU A 221 22.29 10.59 6.98
C LEU A 221 21.30 9.94 6.00
N LEU A 222 20.91 8.69 6.27
CA LEU A 222 19.99 7.95 5.42
C LEU A 222 18.56 8.51 5.51
N ALA A 223 18.09 8.88 6.70
CA ALA A 223 16.81 9.55 6.88
C ALA A 223 16.71 10.82 6.02
N PHE A 224 17.71 11.71 6.12
CA PHE A 224 17.75 12.94 5.32
C PHE A 224 17.89 12.66 3.82
N THR A 225 18.64 11.61 3.43
CA THR A 225 18.77 11.18 2.03
C THR A 225 17.41 10.82 1.44
N TYR A 226 16.66 9.93 2.09
CA TYR A 226 15.37 9.46 1.57
C TYR A 226 14.29 10.54 1.64
N ALA A 227 14.24 11.35 2.71
CA ALA A 227 13.36 12.52 2.80
C ALA A 227 13.60 13.51 1.65
N SER A 228 14.88 13.80 1.35
CA SER A 228 15.25 14.72 0.27
C SER A 228 14.89 14.18 -1.11
N ALA A 229 15.06 12.87 -1.34
CA ALA A 229 14.66 12.24 -2.60
C ALA A 229 13.14 12.31 -2.80
N MET A 230 12.36 11.99 -1.76
CA MET A 230 10.89 12.11 -1.80
C MET A 230 10.44 13.55 -2.02
N ARG A 231 11.11 14.56 -1.42
CA ARG A 231 10.82 15.97 -1.72
C ARG A 231 10.98 16.29 -3.20
N GLN A 232 12.10 15.88 -3.81
CA GLN A 232 12.35 16.11 -5.24
C GLN A 232 11.29 15.45 -6.13
N ILE A 233 10.90 14.21 -5.82
CA ILE A 233 9.84 13.50 -6.55
C ILE A 233 8.50 14.27 -6.44
N ASN A 234 8.12 14.66 -5.23
CA ASN A 234 6.88 15.39 -4.97
C ASN A 234 6.83 16.74 -5.70
N ASP A 235 7.93 17.51 -5.64
CA ASP A 235 8.07 18.78 -6.36
C ASP A 235 7.94 18.57 -7.88
N HIS A 236 8.52 17.48 -8.42
CA HIS A 236 8.42 17.16 -9.84
C HIS A 236 6.99 16.86 -10.29
N ILE A 237 6.25 16.05 -9.54
CA ILE A 237 4.88 15.67 -9.88
C ILE A 237 3.84 16.71 -9.43
N GLY A 238 4.29 17.81 -8.82
CA GLY A 238 3.43 18.93 -8.43
C GLY A 238 2.52 18.64 -7.23
N ILE A 239 2.92 17.73 -6.34
CA ILE A 239 2.18 17.47 -5.09
C ILE A 239 2.92 18.02 -3.88
N THR A 240 2.17 18.48 -2.87
CA THR A 240 2.75 18.97 -1.63
C THR A 240 3.48 17.85 -0.89
N SER A 241 4.77 18.03 -0.64
CA SER A 241 5.55 17.07 0.15
C SER A 241 5.28 17.22 1.65
N LEU A 242 5.24 16.08 2.36
CA LEU A 242 5.32 16.06 3.82
C LEU A 242 6.68 16.61 4.32
N TYR A 243 7.73 16.50 3.51
CA TYR A 243 9.07 17.01 3.79
C TYR A 243 9.22 18.45 3.32
N GLY A 244 8.43 19.34 3.94
CA GLY A 244 8.58 20.78 3.79
C GLY A 244 9.93 21.30 4.32
N ASP A 245 10.24 22.57 4.06
CA ASP A 245 11.56 23.15 4.35
C ASP A 245 11.95 23.06 5.84
N ALA A 246 10.97 23.20 6.74
CA ALA A 246 11.19 23.09 8.18
C ALA A 246 11.63 21.66 8.57
N LEU A 247 10.92 20.64 8.11
CA LEU A 247 11.22 19.24 8.46
C LEU A 247 12.55 18.79 7.85
N LEU A 248 12.82 19.15 6.60
CA LEU A 248 14.13 18.89 5.99
C LEU A 248 15.27 19.61 6.73
N SER A 249 15.04 20.82 7.21
CA SER A 249 16.04 21.54 8.01
C SER A 249 16.31 20.85 9.35
N GLU A 250 15.28 20.33 10.01
CA GLU A 250 15.43 19.56 11.25
C GLU A 250 16.27 18.30 11.05
N LEU A 251 15.98 17.52 10.00
CA LEU A 251 16.78 16.34 9.64
C LEU A 251 18.22 16.72 9.29
N LYS A 252 18.42 17.79 8.51
CA LYS A 252 19.74 18.27 8.12
C LYS A 252 20.57 18.76 9.31
N ASN A 253 19.95 19.38 10.31
CA ASN A 253 20.65 19.89 11.50
C ASN A 253 21.29 18.79 12.36
N GLN A 254 20.95 17.52 12.12
CA GLN A 254 21.58 16.36 12.77
C GLN A 254 22.87 15.92 12.06
N LEU A 255 23.23 16.56 10.94
CA LEU A 255 24.36 16.19 10.09
C LEU A 255 25.47 17.22 10.14
N SER A 256 26.71 16.75 9.96
CA SER A 256 27.80 17.61 9.53
C SER A 256 27.57 18.15 8.11
N ILE A 257 28.38 19.14 7.72
CA ILE A 257 28.33 19.71 6.37
C ILE A 257 28.65 18.66 5.30
N GLU A 258 29.63 17.78 5.55
CA GLU A 258 30.04 16.75 4.59
C GLU A 258 29.00 15.63 4.47
N GLU A 259 28.37 15.23 5.59
CA GLU A 259 27.23 14.31 5.58
C GLU A 259 26.04 14.91 4.83
N SER A 260 25.73 16.19 5.06
CA SER A 260 24.67 16.89 4.32
C SER A 260 24.92 16.88 2.81
N LYS A 261 26.15 17.13 2.36
CA LYS A 261 26.52 17.07 0.94
C LYS A 261 26.37 15.66 0.38
N THR A 262 26.83 14.66 1.12
CA THR A 262 26.74 13.25 0.74
C THR A 262 25.28 12.81 0.60
N ALA A 263 24.43 13.16 1.57
CA ALA A 263 23.01 12.83 1.55
C ALA A 263 22.29 13.48 0.35
N VAL A 264 22.58 14.75 0.04
CA VAL A 264 22.01 15.42 -1.14
C VAL A 264 22.47 14.76 -2.44
N ALA A 265 23.75 14.39 -2.55
CA ALA A 265 24.26 13.69 -3.72
C ALA A 265 23.56 12.34 -3.93
N ASN A 266 23.36 11.58 -2.85
CA ASN A 266 22.64 10.30 -2.90
C ASN A 266 21.16 10.51 -3.24
N ALA A 267 20.50 11.51 -2.65
CA ALA A 267 19.11 11.84 -2.95
C ALA A 267 18.90 12.20 -4.43
N ASN A 268 19.84 12.96 -5.02
CA ASN A 268 19.82 13.29 -6.44
C ASN A 268 19.99 12.05 -7.33
N ALA A 269 20.83 11.08 -6.93
CA ALA A 269 20.98 9.83 -7.65
C ALA A 269 19.70 8.98 -7.63
N ILE A 270 19.04 8.90 -6.47
CA ILE A 270 17.74 8.23 -6.32
C ILE A 270 16.69 8.89 -7.21
N TYR A 271 16.57 10.22 -7.16
CA TYR A 271 15.63 10.96 -8.00
C TYR A 271 15.91 10.78 -9.50
N ALA A 272 17.19 10.74 -9.91
CA ALA A 272 17.55 10.45 -11.29
C ALA A 272 17.17 9.03 -11.74
N ASN A 273 17.23 8.04 -10.84
CA ASN A 273 16.74 6.68 -11.12
C ASN A 273 15.21 6.66 -11.23
N TRP A 274 14.50 7.34 -10.34
CA TRP A 274 13.04 7.50 -10.44
C TRP A 274 12.62 8.13 -11.77
N LEU A 275 13.31 9.18 -12.24
CA LEU A 275 13.05 9.80 -13.55
C LEU A 275 13.26 8.85 -14.73
N ARG A 276 14.15 7.86 -14.59
CA ARG A 276 14.39 6.86 -15.64
C ARG A 276 13.23 5.89 -15.73
N HIS A 277 12.81 5.33 -14.59
CA HIS A 277 11.74 4.34 -14.52
C HIS A 277 10.35 4.94 -14.77
N SER A 278 10.13 6.22 -14.49
CA SER A 278 8.84 6.90 -14.74
C SER A 278 8.58 7.26 -16.21
N ARG A 279 9.59 7.11 -17.08
CA ARG A 279 9.48 7.40 -18.53
C ARG A 279 9.29 6.15 -19.39
N GLU A 280 9.41 4.96 -18.79
CA GLU A 280 9.17 3.65 -19.42
C GLU A 280 7.71 3.24 -19.25
#